data_AF-A0A967G760-F1
#
_entry.id   AF-A0A967G760-F1
#
_cell.length_a   1.000
_cell.length_b   1.000
_cell.length_c   1.000
_cell.angle_alpha   90.00
_cell.angle_beta   90.00
_cell.angle_gamma   90.00
#
_symmetry.space_group_name_H-M   'P 1'
#
loop_
_entity.id
_entity.type
_entity.pdbx_description
1 polymer ?
#
loop_
_entity_poly.entity_id
_entity_poly.type
_entity_poly.pdbx_seq_one_letter_code
_entity_poly.pdbx_strand_id
1 'polypeptide(L)'
;MLHETSNSTDAWLLRNLNANDTSLQQTSGIKALNPIHNYYVRVLRLMLALSAMAVVATWYLEESQELMSSVDRVGYSVLFAVTSLGSWLLALRPGSIQTVASTVFITFITYLLAKYYHILFYQNLDLERSSYALTTLLMWLPLGYVAGYIFFSPLVAVRTSLAIYAAIALPQLLFPP
;
A
#
# COMPACT_ATOMS: atom_id res chain seq x y z
N MET A 1 -12.22 -13.73 48.04
CA MET A 1 -12.98 -12.98 47.03
C MET A 1 -12.01 -12.09 46.28
N LEU A 2 -11.50 -12.56 45.14
CA LEU A 2 -10.78 -11.73 44.18
C LEU A 2 -11.56 -11.86 42.87
N HIS A 3 -12.18 -10.77 42.46
CA HIS A 3 -12.93 -10.67 41.21
C HIS A 3 -11.92 -10.68 40.05
N GLU A 4 -11.82 -11.79 39.34
CA GLU A 4 -11.23 -11.80 38.00
C GLU A 4 -12.16 -11.07 37.04
N THR A 5 -11.93 -9.77 36.87
CA THR A 5 -12.40 -9.03 35.71
C THR A 5 -11.55 -9.47 34.51
N SER A 6 -11.84 -10.66 33.96
CA SER A 6 -11.34 -11.02 32.64
C SER A 6 -11.89 -9.99 31.65
N ASN A 7 -10.98 -9.18 31.10
CA ASN A 7 -11.27 -8.07 30.21
C ASN A 7 -12.15 -8.53 29.05
N SER A 8 -13.39 -8.04 29.02
CA SER A 8 -14.33 -8.27 27.91
C SER A 8 -13.73 -7.89 26.55
N THR A 9 -12.80 -6.93 26.53
CA THR A 9 -12.02 -6.51 25.36
C THR A 9 -11.07 -7.59 24.86
N ASP A 10 -10.38 -8.29 25.74
CA ASP A 10 -9.45 -9.36 25.36
C ASP A 10 -10.22 -10.60 24.85
N ALA A 11 -11.36 -10.90 25.48
CA ALA A 11 -12.28 -11.93 25.01
C ALA A 11 -12.89 -11.58 23.64
N TRP A 12 -13.23 -10.31 23.41
CA TRP A 12 -13.72 -9.82 22.12
C TRP A 12 -12.63 -9.86 21.04
N LEU A 13 -11.40 -9.45 21.36
CA LEU A 13 -10.25 -9.50 20.44
C LEU A 13 -9.92 -10.93 20.04
N LEU A 14 -9.82 -11.84 21.01
CA LEU A 14 -9.54 -13.26 20.74
C LEU A 14 -10.65 -13.90 19.92
N ARG A 15 -11.92 -13.58 20.19
CA ARG A 15 -13.06 -14.10 19.40
C ARG A 15 -13.01 -13.66 17.93
N ASN A 16 -12.66 -12.39 17.67
CA ASN A 16 -12.58 -11.88 16.30
C ASN A 16 -11.31 -12.32 15.57
N LEU A 17 -10.22 -12.54 16.29
CA LEU A 17 -9.00 -13.10 15.72
C LEU A 17 -9.20 -14.57 15.31
N ASN A 18 -9.86 -15.37 16.16
CA ASN A 18 -10.09 -16.80 15.91
C ASN A 18 -11.20 -17.07 14.87
N ALA A 19 -12.17 -16.16 14.74
CA ALA A 19 -13.22 -16.24 13.72
C ALA A 19 -12.66 -16.04 12.30
N ASN A 20 -11.58 -15.26 12.14
CA ASN A 20 -10.94 -15.05 10.84
C ASN A 20 -10.24 -16.33 10.33
N ASP A 21 -9.63 -17.12 11.21
CA ASP A 21 -8.92 -18.34 10.80
C ASP A 21 -9.88 -19.49 10.40
N THR A 22 -11.04 -19.58 11.06
CA THR A 22 -12.08 -20.56 10.71
C THR A 22 -12.87 -20.17 9.45
N SER A 23 -13.05 -18.87 9.20
CA SER A 23 -13.66 -18.39 7.94
C SER A 23 -12.79 -18.64 6.71
N LEU A 24 -11.46 -18.72 6.86
CA LEU A 24 -10.54 -19.01 5.76
C LEU A 24 -10.62 -20.47 5.29
N GLN A 25 -10.89 -21.44 6.17
CA GLN A 25 -11.01 -22.85 5.76
C GLN A 25 -12.34 -23.19 5.07
N GLN A 26 -13.41 -22.42 5.32
CA GLN A 26 -14.73 -22.64 4.72
C GLN A 26 -14.90 -22.00 3.33
N THR A 27 -13.85 -21.41 2.76
CA THR A 27 -13.86 -20.81 1.40
C THR A 27 -13.43 -21.76 0.28
N SER A 28 -12.97 -22.97 0.60
CA SER A 28 -12.55 -23.96 -0.41
C SER A 28 -13.73 -24.66 -1.12
N GLY A 29 -14.96 -24.55 -0.59
CA GLY A 29 -16.13 -25.31 -1.04
C GLY A 29 -17.21 -24.57 -1.85
N ILE A 30 -17.15 -23.24 -2.00
CA ILE A 30 -18.27 -22.48 -2.57
C ILE A 30 -17.86 -21.81 -3.88
N LYS A 31 -17.90 -22.60 -4.97
CA LYS A 31 -17.92 -22.15 -6.38
C LYS A 31 -19.14 -21.26 -6.74
N ALA A 32 -19.88 -20.74 -5.76
CA ALA A 32 -21.12 -19.98 -5.94
C ALA A 32 -20.99 -18.45 -5.74
N LEU A 33 -19.77 -17.90 -5.58
CA LEU A 33 -19.53 -16.45 -5.36
C LEU A 33 -19.24 -15.62 -6.63
N ASN A 34 -19.72 -16.07 -7.80
CA ASN A 34 -19.32 -15.54 -9.11
C ASN A 34 -19.62 -14.04 -9.39
N PRO A 35 -20.68 -13.39 -8.88
CA PRO A 35 -20.94 -11.98 -9.21
C PRO A 35 -20.03 -11.01 -8.45
N ILE A 36 -19.72 -11.30 -7.18
CA ILE A 36 -18.89 -10.45 -6.33
C ILE A 36 -17.45 -10.47 -6.84
N HIS A 37 -16.91 -11.66 -7.13
CA HIS A 37 -15.56 -11.81 -7.67
C HIS A 37 -15.35 -11.01 -8.96
N ASN A 38 -16.30 -11.10 -9.90
CA ASN A 38 -16.25 -10.34 -11.16
C ASN A 38 -16.32 -8.82 -10.94
N TYR A 39 -17.05 -8.36 -9.94
CA TYR A 39 -17.07 -6.94 -9.56
C TYR A 39 -15.70 -6.48 -9.05
N TYR A 40 -15.07 -7.23 -8.14
CA TYR A 40 -13.73 -6.92 -7.63
C TYR A 40 -12.68 -6.84 -8.74
N VAL A 41 -12.69 -7.78 -9.70
CA VAL A 41 -11.77 -7.74 -10.86
C VAL A 41 -11.96 -6.46 -11.67
N ARG A 42 -13.21 -6.08 -11.96
CA ARG A 42 -13.51 -4.86 -12.73
C ARG A 42 -13.06 -3.60 -11.99
N VAL A 43 -13.37 -3.51 -10.70
CA VAL A 43 -12.96 -2.37 -9.86
C VAL A 43 -11.44 -2.28 -9.80
N LEU A 44 -10.73 -3.37 -9.50
CA LEU A 44 -9.28 -3.37 -9.43
C LEU A 44 -8.65 -2.98 -10.78
N ARG A 45 -9.17 -3.50 -11.91
CA ARG A 45 -8.67 -3.13 -13.24
C ARG A 45 -8.86 -1.64 -13.54
N LEU A 46 -10.03 -1.07 -13.20
CA LEU A 46 -10.28 0.35 -13.36
C LEU A 46 -9.35 1.18 -12.47
N MET A 47 -9.18 0.77 -11.21
CA MET A 47 -8.24 1.43 -10.30
C MET A 47 -6.81 1.40 -10.85
N LEU A 48 -6.33 0.26 -11.36
CA LEU A 48 -4.99 0.17 -11.95
C LEU A 48 -4.82 1.05 -13.19
N ALA A 49 -5.84 1.12 -14.05
CA ALA A 49 -5.81 2.00 -15.22
C ALA A 49 -5.76 3.49 -14.80
N LEU A 50 -6.59 3.88 -13.83
CA LEU A 50 -6.58 5.23 -13.26
C LEU A 50 -5.26 5.55 -12.57
N SER A 51 -4.68 4.59 -11.84
CA SER A 51 -3.36 4.73 -11.22
C SER A 51 -2.26 4.91 -12.26
N ALA A 52 -2.28 4.15 -13.37
CA ALA A 52 -1.31 4.31 -14.45
C ALA A 52 -1.40 5.73 -15.07
N MET A 53 -2.63 6.22 -15.30
CA MET A 53 -2.84 7.60 -15.77
C MET A 53 -2.36 8.64 -14.76
N ALA A 54 -2.64 8.44 -13.47
CA ALA A 54 -2.19 9.33 -12.41
C ALA A 54 -0.66 9.38 -12.35
N VAL A 55 0.03 8.23 -12.45
CA VAL A 55 1.50 8.16 -12.50
C VAL A 55 2.06 8.94 -13.69
N VAL A 56 1.48 8.79 -14.88
CA VAL A 56 1.90 9.54 -16.08
C VAL A 56 1.66 11.04 -15.90
N ALA A 57 0.52 11.43 -15.33
CA ALA A 57 0.21 12.84 -15.06
C ALA A 57 1.18 13.44 -14.04
N THR A 58 1.46 12.75 -12.93
CA THR A 58 2.45 13.21 -11.94
C THR A 58 3.84 13.27 -12.53
N TRP A 59 4.23 12.29 -13.35
CA TRP A 59 5.51 12.28 -14.04
C TRP A 59 5.64 13.51 -14.95
N TYR A 60 4.65 13.77 -15.81
CA TYR A 60 4.66 14.94 -16.69
C TYR A 60 4.72 16.26 -15.92
N LEU A 61 3.95 16.39 -14.83
CA LEU A 61 3.94 17.58 -13.99
C LEU A 61 5.28 17.81 -13.29
N GLU A 62 5.85 16.78 -12.65
CA GLU A 62 7.14 16.91 -11.94
C GLU A 62 8.31 17.16 -12.91
N GLU A 63 8.31 16.55 -14.10
CA GLU A 63 9.31 16.84 -15.14
C GLU A 63 9.19 18.29 -15.64
N SER A 64 7.97 18.78 -15.86
CA SER A 64 7.74 20.17 -16.32
C SER A 64 8.16 21.23 -15.32
N GLN A 65 8.21 20.89 -14.02
CA GLN A 65 8.62 21.79 -12.94
C GLN A 65 10.09 21.57 -12.53
N GLU A 66 10.82 20.71 -13.25
CA GLU A 66 12.19 20.30 -12.92
C GLU A 66 12.34 19.73 -11.49
N LEU A 67 11.23 19.25 -10.89
CA LEU A 67 11.17 18.68 -9.54
C LEU A 67 11.54 17.19 -9.50
N MET A 68 11.79 16.58 -10.65
CA MET A 68 11.95 15.14 -10.76
C MET A 68 13.30 14.67 -10.22
N SER A 69 13.28 13.91 -9.12
CA SER A 69 14.48 13.29 -8.58
C SER A 69 14.94 12.09 -9.42
N SER A 70 16.17 11.62 -9.17
CA SER A 70 16.67 10.37 -9.77
C SER A 70 15.81 9.17 -9.37
N VAL A 71 15.26 9.17 -8.15
CA VAL A 71 14.35 8.14 -7.66
C VAL A 71 13.01 8.20 -8.37
N ASP A 72 12.49 9.40 -8.65
CA ASP A 72 11.22 9.59 -9.37
C ASP A 72 11.30 9.07 -10.81
N ARG A 73 12.42 9.32 -11.51
CA ARG A 73 12.66 8.79 -12.87
C ARG A 73 12.50 7.28 -12.94
N VAL A 74 13.11 6.56 -12.00
CA VAL A 74 13.04 5.10 -11.95
C VAL A 74 11.69 4.64 -11.39
N GLY A 75 11.23 5.27 -10.32
CA GLY A 75 10.00 4.94 -9.61
C GLY A 75 8.75 5.03 -10.48
N TYR A 76 8.59 6.14 -11.22
CA TYR A 76 7.45 6.32 -12.11
C TYR A 76 7.44 5.33 -13.27
N SER A 77 8.60 5.06 -13.86
CA SER A 77 8.76 4.04 -14.90
C SER A 77 8.30 2.67 -14.42
N VAL A 78 8.75 2.26 -13.23
CA VAL A 78 8.42 0.97 -12.62
C VAL A 78 6.95 0.91 -12.23
N LEU A 79 6.40 1.96 -11.59
CA LEU A 79 4.99 2.02 -11.19
C LEU A 79 4.06 1.96 -12.41
N PHE A 80 4.38 2.71 -13.47
CA PHE A 80 3.63 2.67 -14.71
C PHE A 80 3.67 1.28 -15.35
N ALA A 81 4.84 0.65 -15.40
CA ALA A 81 4.98 -0.70 -15.93
C ALA A 81 4.17 -1.72 -15.11
N VAL A 82 4.29 -1.71 -13.79
CA VAL A 82 3.61 -2.66 -12.90
C VAL A 82 2.09 -2.48 -12.92
N THR A 83 1.59 -1.24 -12.91
CA THR A 83 0.14 -0.96 -12.99
C THR A 83 -0.45 -1.32 -14.36
N SER A 84 0.25 -1.01 -15.45
CA SER A 84 -0.18 -1.34 -16.82
C SER A 84 -0.15 -2.85 -17.07
N LEU A 85 0.96 -3.52 -16.72
CA LEU A 85 1.09 -4.98 -16.80
C LEU A 85 0.08 -5.68 -15.89
N GLY A 86 -0.15 -5.16 -14.69
CA GLY A 86 -1.15 -5.68 -13.76
C GLY A 86 -2.56 -5.61 -14.33
N SER A 87 -2.94 -4.47 -14.91
CA SER A 87 -4.24 -4.28 -15.57
C SER A 87 -4.42 -5.23 -16.76
N TRP A 88 -3.36 -5.40 -17.57
CA TRP A 88 -3.38 -6.34 -18.70
C TRP A 88 -3.44 -7.80 -18.24
N LEU A 89 -2.66 -8.18 -17.23
CA LEU A 89 -2.64 -9.54 -16.68
C LEU A 89 -4.01 -9.93 -16.10
N LEU A 90 -4.70 -9.00 -15.42
CA LEU A 90 -6.06 -9.24 -14.92
C LEU A 90 -7.08 -9.43 -16.06
N ALA A 91 -6.87 -8.81 -17.22
CA ALA A 91 -7.72 -9.03 -18.38
C ALA A 91 -7.55 -10.43 -18.99
N LEU A 92 -6.33 -10.98 -18.93
CA LEU A 92 -6.02 -12.32 -19.46
C LEU A 92 -6.26 -13.45 -18.45
N ARG A 93 -6.00 -13.19 -17.17
CA ARG A 93 -6.05 -14.17 -16.07
C ARG A 93 -6.71 -13.56 -14.83
N PRO A 94 -8.05 -13.50 -14.78
CA PRO A 94 -8.76 -12.91 -13.65
C PRO A 94 -8.52 -13.64 -12.33
N GLY A 95 -8.05 -14.90 -12.35
CA GLY A 95 -7.71 -15.65 -11.14
C GLY A 95 -6.48 -15.13 -10.38
N SER A 96 -5.71 -14.19 -10.94
CA SER A 96 -4.44 -13.72 -10.35
C SER A 96 -4.57 -12.43 -9.51
N ILE A 97 -5.79 -12.08 -9.06
CA ILE A 97 -6.09 -10.82 -8.34
C ILE A 97 -5.10 -10.54 -7.22
N GLN A 98 -4.93 -11.52 -6.33
CA GLN A 98 -4.13 -11.33 -5.11
C GLN A 98 -2.65 -11.13 -5.44
N THR A 99 -2.13 -11.82 -6.45
CA THR A 99 -0.75 -11.64 -6.92
C THR A 99 -0.56 -10.24 -7.48
N VAL A 100 -1.45 -9.78 -8.36
CA VAL A 100 -1.37 -8.43 -8.96
C VAL A 100 -1.48 -7.35 -7.90
N ALA A 101 -2.44 -7.47 -6.98
CA ALA A 101 -2.61 -6.53 -5.88
C ALA A 101 -1.36 -6.50 -4.98
N SER A 102 -0.79 -7.67 -4.64
CA SER A 102 0.45 -7.78 -3.86
C SER A 102 1.62 -7.08 -4.56
N THR A 103 1.82 -7.35 -5.85
CA THR A 103 2.93 -6.77 -6.60
C THR A 103 2.80 -5.26 -6.68
N VAL A 104 1.64 -4.74 -7.07
CA VAL A 104 1.40 -3.29 -7.17
C VAL A 104 1.57 -2.62 -5.81
N PHE A 105 1.03 -3.22 -4.75
CA PHE A 105 1.14 -2.70 -3.39
C PHE A 105 2.60 -2.65 -2.91
N ILE A 106 3.34 -3.75 -3.06
CA ILE A 106 4.75 -3.82 -2.66
C ILE A 106 5.56 -2.81 -3.45
N THR A 107 5.40 -2.74 -4.77
CA THR A 107 6.10 -1.75 -5.62
C THR A 107 5.81 -0.32 -5.16
N PHE A 108 4.56 -0.01 -4.85
CA PHE A 108 4.16 1.31 -4.33
C PHE A 108 4.82 1.65 -2.99
N ILE A 109 4.76 0.74 -2.02
CA ILE A 109 5.38 0.94 -0.71
C ILE A 109 6.91 1.07 -0.83
N THR A 110 7.55 0.24 -1.65
CA THR A 110 9.00 0.32 -1.90
C THR A 110 9.38 1.65 -2.53
N TYR A 111 8.60 2.14 -3.49
CA TYR A 111 8.80 3.47 -4.07
C TYR A 111 8.67 4.59 -3.02
N LEU A 112 7.62 4.58 -2.20
CA LEU A 112 7.44 5.59 -1.15
C LEU A 112 8.61 5.58 -0.15
N LEU A 113 9.06 4.41 0.28
CA LEU A 113 10.21 4.30 1.17
C LEU A 113 11.50 4.79 0.49
N ALA A 114 11.74 4.40 -0.76
CA ALA A 114 12.90 4.87 -1.51
C ALA A 114 12.92 6.40 -1.64
N LYS A 115 11.76 7.01 -1.96
CA LYS A 115 11.62 8.48 -2.03
C LYS A 115 11.85 9.12 -0.66
N TYR A 116 11.29 8.57 0.41
CA TYR A 116 11.50 9.04 1.79
C TYR A 116 12.99 9.06 2.16
N TYR A 117 13.69 7.93 1.98
CA TYR A 117 15.10 7.82 2.30
C TYR A 117 15.97 8.73 1.43
N HIS A 118 15.61 8.90 0.16
CA HIS A 118 16.30 9.84 -0.72
C HIS A 118 16.16 11.29 -0.21
N ILE A 119 14.96 11.71 0.18
CA ILE A 119 14.72 13.04 0.77
C ILE A 119 15.55 13.22 2.04
N LEU A 120 15.52 12.23 2.94
CA LEU A 120 16.20 12.27 4.24
C LEU A 120 17.73 12.42 4.11
N PHE A 121 18.35 11.67 3.19
CA PHE A 121 19.81 11.62 3.08
C PHE A 121 20.40 12.66 2.12
N TYR A 122 19.69 13.02 1.05
CA TYR A 122 20.25 13.84 -0.03
C TYR A 122 19.71 15.28 -0.08
N GLN A 123 18.55 15.56 0.53
CA GLN A 123 17.86 16.85 0.37
C GLN A 123 18.01 17.82 1.55
N ASN A 124 18.94 17.56 2.48
CA ASN A 124 19.24 18.43 3.63
C ASN A 124 19.70 19.87 3.26
N LEU A 125 19.91 20.18 1.98
CA LEU A 125 20.38 21.49 1.51
C LEU A 125 19.26 22.43 1.04
N ASP A 126 18.07 21.93 0.69
CA ASP A 126 16.94 22.74 0.19
C ASP A 126 15.69 22.53 1.06
N LEU A 127 15.57 23.32 2.14
CA LEU A 127 14.52 23.21 3.16
C LEU A 127 13.10 23.34 2.57
N GLU A 128 12.89 24.25 1.62
CA GLU A 128 11.58 24.49 0.99
C GLU A 128 11.13 23.29 0.14
N ARG A 129 12.03 22.74 -0.67
CA ARG A 129 11.77 21.60 -1.56
C ARG A 129 11.53 20.30 -0.77
N SER A 130 12.26 20.13 0.33
CA SER A 130 12.11 19.01 1.27
C SER A 130 10.73 18.99 1.94
N SER A 131 10.22 20.15 2.37
CA SER A 131 8.93 20.24 3.08
C SER A 131 7.73 19.84 2.22
N TYR A 132 7.72 20.25 0.94
CA TYR A 132 6.69 19.87 -0.03
C TYR A 132 6.73 18.36 -0.33
N ALA A 133 7.93 17.81 -0.53
CA ALA A 133 8.11 16.39 -0.82
C ALA A 133 7.67 15.49 0.35
N LEU A 134 7.98 15.90 1.60
CA LEU A 134 7.54 15.20 2.82
C LEU A 134 6.02 15.27 3.00
N THR A 135 5.43 16.44 2.78
CA THR A 135 3.96 16.61 2.89
C THR A 135 3.25 15.74 1.87
N THR A 136 3.75 15.73 0.63
CA THR A 136 3.22 14.86 -0.42
C THR A 136 3.31 13.40 -0.01
N LEU A 137 4.46 12.96 0.52
CA LEU A 137 4.66 11.59 0.98
C LEU A 137 3.71 11.20 2.12
N LEU A 138 3.49 12.10 3.09
CA LEU A 138 2.53 11.90 4.18
C LEU A 138 1.10 11.73 3.68
N MET A 139 0.71 12.38 2.58
CA MET A 139 -0.62 12.18 1.98
C MET A 139 -0.78 10.77 1.36
N TRP A 140 0.30 10.16 0.88
CA TRP A 140 0.26 8.83 0.26
C TRP A 140 0.21 7.67 1.27
N LEU A 141 0.65 7.88 2.51
CA LEU A 141 0.69 6.84 3.56
C LEU A 141 -0.71 6.33 3.97
N PRO A 142 -1.71 7.19 4.27
CA PRO A 142 -3.08 6.75 4.52
C PRO A 142 -3.67 5.96 3.35
N LEU A 143 -3.32 6.34 2.12
CA LEU A 143 -3.78 5.64 0.92
C LEU A 143 -3.23 4.20 0.86
N GLY A 144 -1.97 4.02 1.24
CA GLY A 144 -1.36 2.69 1.41
C GLY A 144 -2.11 1.84 2.44
N TYR A 145 -2.47 2.41 3.60
CA TYR A 145 -3.25 1.69 4.62
C TYR A 145 -4.63 1.26 4.08
N VAL A 146 -5.37 2.17 3.44
CA VAL A 146 -6.70 1.88 2.88
C VAL A 146 -6.61 0.80 1.80
N ALA A 147 -5.61 0.87 0.91
CA ALA A 147 -5.37 -0.17 -0.09
C ALA A 147 -5.03 -1.52 0.57
N GLY A 148 -4.19 -1.53 1.59
CA GLY A 148 -3.86 -2.72 2.37
C GLY A 148 -5.10 -3.36 3.00
N TYR A 149 -6.00 -2.53 3.53
CA TYR A 149 -7.25 -2.98 4.16
C TYR A 149 -8.23 -3.58 3.15
N ILE A 150 -8.41 -2.92 1.99
CA ILE A 150 -9.38 -3.34 0.97
C ILE A 150 -8.97 -4.63 0.26
N PHE A 151 -7.67 -4.80 -0.06
CA PHE A 151 -7.23 -5.87 -0.97
C PHE A 151 -6.67 -7.12 -0.29
N PHE A 152 -6.31 -7.06 0.98
CA PHE A 152 -5.68 -8.18 1.69
C PHE A 152 -6.55 -8.63 2.86
N SER A 153 -6.27 -8.10 4.03
CA SER A 153 -7.01 -8.34 5.26
C SER A 153 -6.64 -7.25 6.27
N PRO A 154 -7.48 -7.01 7.29
CA PRO A 154 -7.19 -6.04 8.34
C PRO A 154 -5.85 -6.30 9.04
N LEU A 155 -5.51 -7.58 9.28
CA LEU A 155 -4.26 -7.96 9.93
C LEU A 155 -3.02 -7.62 9.07
N VAL A 156 -3.10 -7.84 7.76
CA VAL A 156 -2.01 -7.49 6.83
C VAL A 156 -1.88 -5.96 6.74
N ALA A 157 -2.99 -5.23 6.68
CA ALA A 157 -3.00 -3.76 6.66
C ALA A 157 -2.35 -3.16 7.92
N VAL A 158 -2.66 -3.70 9.09
CA VAL A 158 -2.07 -3.27 10.36
C VAL A 158 -0.58 -3.59 10.41
N ARG A 159 -0.17 -4.82 10.07
CA ARG A 159 1.25 -5.22 10.07
C ARG A 159 2.08 -4.39 9.09
N THR A 160 1.58 -4.17 7.89
CA THR A 160 2.27 -3.37 6.86
C THR A 160 2.38 -1.91 7.30
N SER A 161 1.32 -1.33 7.86
CA SER A 161 1.39 0.04 8.38
C SER A 161 2.37 0.17 9.53
N LEU A 162 2.36 -0.77 10.48
CA LEU A 162 3.31 -0.78 11.58
C LEU A 162 4.76 -0.91 11.07
N ALA A 163 4.99 -1.76 10.06
CA ALA A 163 6.30 -1.88 9.42
C ALA A 163 6.73 -0.60 8.71
N ILE A 164 5.81 0.10 8.03
CA ILE A 164 6.10 1.38 7.38
C ILE A 164 6.40 2.46 8.42
N TYR A 165 5.61 2.58 9.49
CA TYR A 165 5.90 3.52 10.57
C TYR A 165 7.22 3.22 11.26
N ALA A 166 7.54 1.95 11.51
CA ALA A 166 8.84 1.54 12.05
C ALA A 166 9.98 1.92 11.10
N ALA A 167 9.81 1.71 9.78
CA ALA A 167 10.80 2.09 8.78
C ALA A 167 10.99 3.62 8.69
N ILE A 168 9.94 4.42 8.89
CA ILE A 168 10.03 5.89 8.91
C ILE A 168 10.70 6.39 10.19
N ALA A 169 10.44 5.74 11.33
CA ALA A 169 11.00 6.12 12.64
C ALA A 169 12.46 5.69 12.83
N LEU A 170 12.91 4.62 12.16
CA LEU A 170 14.27 4.06 12.31
C LEU A 170 15.39 5.09 12.12
N PRO A 171 15.38 5.97 11.09
CA PRO A 171 16.46 6.93 10.89
C PRO A 171 16.52 7.99 12.00
N GLN A 172 15.37 8.40 12.54
CA GLN A 172 15.28 9.38 13.64
C GLN A 172 15.89 8.83 14.94
N LEU A 173 15.85 7.50 15.12
CA LEU A 173 16.47 6.83 16.26
C LEU A 173 17.98 6.65 16.10
N LEU A 174 18.44 6.41 14.86
CA LEU A 174 19.86 6.18 14.57
C LEU A 174 20.66 7.49 14.43
N PHE A 175 20.02 8.56 13.98
CA PHE A 175 20.62 9.88 13.81
C PHE A 175 19.78 10.93 14.56
N PRO A 176 19.90 11.00 15.90
CA PRO A 176 19.25 12.06 16.65
C PRO A 176 19.80 13.44 16.21
N PRO A 177 18.95 14.49 16.24
CA PRO A 177 19.33 15.84 15.83
C PRO A 177 20.45 16.44 16.70
#